data_AF-A0A1R1PUS2-F1
#
_entry.id   AF-A0A1R1PUS2-F1
#
_cell.length_a   1.000
_cell.length_b   1.000
_cell.length_c   1.000
_cell.angle_alpha   90.00
_cell.angle_beta   90.00
_cell.angle_gamma   90.00
#
_symmetry.space_group_name_H-M   'P 1'
#
loop_
_entity.id
_entity.type
_entity.pdbx_description
1 polymer ?
#
loop_
_entity_poly.entity_id
_entity_poly.type
_entity_poly.pdbx_seq_one_letter_code
_entity_poly.pdbx_strand_id
1 'polypeptide(L)'
;MIKAFVSLINRYGYVPNGTREYYLNRSQPPMLAQMVDIYISVTGDTKILIDVLPALKKEYNHWASTHMIKVKRQTGDDVTEHNVFRYKAKSNIARPESYRTDLQTANLFSNDTSKRTALFCEIVAATESGHDFSSRWIKGYVGPNSNPIHLLTQLNTSDVVPPELNAILYRNMQLIYKLSGIAINATNNKNLRRRYLDDQHLFKAKAEKLKSSIFDLLFDADSGMFNDWSISGNNFTGVWSPANLWPYWYLSDDINPGSISNAWESVSDIASTNPGGIPATLVNTGLQWDYPDVWAPHQYVLIKAILSSVKSISSSTNNTAAVPTTKHELSRNGTLDSEASMYYNLLSQHSELKALALQIAQSFINNAYCGWYFTGGSIPDLLEKLPNVRGDGQMFEKYDAKIIGKQAEGGEYAGQYGFGWTNGVILWLLDLFGKDLVNPTCTKHP
;
A
#
# COMPACT_ATOMS: atom_id res chain seq x y z
N MET A 1 12.82 6.77 13.15
CA MET A 1 12.35 5.52 12.53
C MET A 1 13.40 4.86 11.62
N ILE A 2 13.92 5.52 10.57
CA ILE A 2 14.90 4.92 9.62
C ILE A 2 16.06 4.18 10.32
N LYS A 3 16.73 4.82 11.28
CA LYS A 3 17.83 4.19 12.04
C LYS A 3 17.39 2.93 12.81
N ALA A 4 16.16 2.90 13.32
CA ALA A 4 15.62 1.72 14.00
C ALA A 4 15.41 0.56 13.00
N PHE A 5 14.85 0.82 11.82
CA PHE A 5 14.70 -0.19 10.77
C PHE A 5 16.05 -0.70 10.25
N VAL A 6 17.04 0.18 10.07
CA VAL A 6 18.41 -0.23 9.75
C VAL A 6 18.97 -1.16 10.84
N SER A 7 18.76 -0.84 12.12
CA SER A 7 19.16 -1.72 13.24
C SER A 7 18.46 -3.08 13.21
N LEU A 8 17.17 -3.12 12.88
CA LEU A 8 16.41 -4.37 12.77
C LEU A 8 16.93 -5.24 11.62
N ILE A 9 17.16 -4.65 10.44
CA ILE A 9 17.71 -5.37 9.28
C ILE A 9 19.14 -5.87 9.58
N ASN A 10 19.95 -5.06 10.25
CA ASN A 10 21.29 -5.49 10.64
C ASN A 10 21.25 -6.70 11.58
N ARG A 11 20.28 -6.76 12.49
CA ARG A 11 20.12 -7.87 13.44
C ARG A 11 19.43 -9.11 12.83
N TYR A 12 18.33 -8.93 12.11
CA TYR A 12 17.45 -10.03 11.69
C TYR A 12 17.46 -10.29 10.17
N GLY A 13 18.00 -9.37 9.38
CA GLY A 13 18.05 -9.45 7.91
C GLY A 13 16.89 -8.77 7.19
N TYR A 14 15.85 -8.38 7.93
CA TYR A 14 14.64 -7.73 7.44
C TYR A 14 14.02 -6.88 8.57
N VAL A 15 12.96 -6.13 8.29
CA VAL A 15 12.15 -5.44 9.32
C VAL A 15 11.02 -6.38 9.77
N PRO A 16 11.04 -6.91 11.01
CA PRO A 16 9.94 -7.72 11.51
C PRO A 16 8.63 -6.93 11.58
N ASN A 17 7.50 -7.63 11.50
CA ASN A 17 6.14 -7.04 11.52
C ASN A 17 5.97 -6.00 12.65
N GLY A 18 6.51 -6.27 13.83
CA GLY A 18 6.67 -5.30 14.91
C GLY A 18 7.86 -5.65 15.80
N THR A 19 8.22 -4.76 16.73
CA THR A 19 9.35 -4.98 17.65
C THR A 19 8.98 -5.84 18.86
N ARG A 20 8.49 -7.06 18.60
CA ARG A 20 8.16 -8.11 19.59
C ARG A 20 8.72 -9.44 19.12
N GLU A 21 9.09 -10.31 20.06
CA GLU A 21 9.73 -11.61 19.74
C GLU A 21 8.86 -12.50 18.85
N TYR A 22 7.55 -12.54 19.09
CA TYR A 22 6.60 -13.32 18.29
C TYR A 22 6.37 -12.82 16.86
N TYR A 23 6.96 -11.68 16.48
CA TYR A 23 6.97 -11.17 15.11
C TYR A 23 8.24 -11.53 14.33
N LEU A 24 9.24 -12.18 14.95
CA LEU A 24 10.48 -12.59 14.29
C LEU A 24 10.33 -13.75 13.29
N ASN A 25 9.10 -14.18 13.01
CA ASN A 25 8.81 -15.17 11.98
C ASN A 25 8.30 -14.55 10.66
N ARG A 26 8.11 -13.23 10.61
CA ARG A 26 7.51 -12.54 9.45
C ARG A 26 7.84 -11.05 9.36
N SER A 27 7.73 -10.51 8.15
CA SER A 27 7.92 -9.09 7.85
C SER A 27 6.58 -8.33 7.81
N GLN A 28 6.61 -7.14 7.21
CA GLN A 28 5.49 -6.40 6.60
C GLN A 28 5.91 -5.82 5.23
N PRO A 29 5.01 -5.21 4.44
CA PRO A 29 5.37 -4.56 3.16
C PRO A 29 6.61 -3.64 3.31
N PRO A 30 7.68 -3.84 2.52
CA PRO A 30 8.99 -3.25 2.81
C PRO A 30 9.10 -1.79 2.34
N MET A 31 8.82 -0.84 3.23
CA MET A 31 8.75 0.60 2.89
C MET A 31 10.03 1.40 3.20
N LEU A 32 11.09 0.79 3.75
CA LEU A 32 12.28 1.51 4.22
C LEU A 32 12.95 2.36 3.13
N ALA A 33 13.08 1.85 1.90
CA ALA A 33 13.73 2.59 0.81
C ALA A 33 12.99 3.90 0.50
N GLN A 34 11.66 3.88 0.52
CA GLN A 34 10.82 5.04 0.27
C GLN A 34 10.91 6.06 1.42
N MET A 35 10.94 5.59 2.67
CA MET A 35 11.15 6.45 3.83
C MET A 35 12.48 7.21 3.74
N VAL A 36 13.53 6.53 3.28
CA VAL A 36 14.86 7.13 3.09
C VAL A 36 14.84 8.15 1.96
N ASP A 37 14.16 7.85 0.85
CA ASP A 37 14.02 8.77 -0.27
C ASP A 37 13.35 10.08 0.16
N ILE A 38 12.26 10.00 0.92
CA ILE A 38 11.56 11.15 1.50
C ILE A 38 12.46 11.91 2.48
N TYR A 39 13.16 11.21 3.37
CA TYR A 39 14.07 11.86 4.32
C TYR A 39 15.17 12.65 3.60
N ILE A 40 15.77 12.08 2.56
CA ILE A 40 16.85 12.73 1.81
C ILE A 40 16.32 13.89 0.96
N SER A 41 15.14 13.75 0.34
CA SER A 41 14.56 14.83 -0.46
C SER A 41 14.27 16.08 0.39
N VAL A 42 13.90 15.90 1.65
CA VAL A 42 13.62 17.00 2.59
C VAL A 42 14.89 17.55 3.25
N THR A 43 15.79 16.67 3.71
CA THR A 43 16.92 17.10 4.56
C THR A 43 18.23 17.32 3.80
N GLY A 44 18.37 16.73 2.61
CA GLY A 44 19.65 16.65 1.89
C GLY A 44 20.74 15.84 2.62
N ASP A 45 20.43 15.15 3.71
CA ASP A 45 21.41 14.41 4.51
C ASP A 45 21.80 13.09 3.82
N THR A 46 22.80 13.18 2.94
CA THR A 46 23.33 12.03 2.20
C THR A 46 24.27 11.16 3.02
N LYS A 47 24.72 11.60 4.21
CA LYS A 47 25.66 10.83 5.05
C LYS A 47 25.00 9.54 5.55
N ILE A 48 23.69 9.56 5.76
CA ILE A 48 22.92 8.39 6.19
C ILE A 48 23.01 7.19 5.22
N LEU A 49 23.34 7.44 3.95
CA LEU A 49 23.41 6.41 2.90
C LEU A 49 24.53 5.39 3.12
N ILE A 50 25.56 5.75 3.89
CA ILE A 50 26.65 4.83 4.25
C ILE A 50 26.10 3.61 5.01
N ASP A 51 25.16 3.84 5.93
CA ASP A 51 24.56 2.80 6.75
C ASP A 51 23.31 2.19 6.10
N VAL A 52 22.54 3.02 5.39
CA VAL A 52 21.24 2.62 4.84
C VAL A 52 21.38 1.74 3.60
N LEU A 53 22.25 2.06 2.64
CA LEU A 53 22.36 1.28 1.40
C LEU A 53 22.72 -0.21 1.65
N PRO A 54 23.66 -0.55 2.54
CA PRO A 54 23.90 -1.93 2.94
C PRO A 54 22.66 -2.62 3.52
N ALA A 55 21.89 -1.93 4.37
CA ALA A 55 20.66 -2.46 4.96
C ALA A 55 19.58 -2.71 3.90
N LEU A 56 19.33 -1.76 2.99
CA LEU A 56 18.35 -1.94 1.90
C LEU A 56 18.68 -3.15 1.02
N LYS A 57 19.97 -3.35 0.71
CA LYS A 57 20.43 -4.52 -0.05
C LYS A 57 20.24 -5.82 0.73
N LYS A 58 20.49 -5.80 2.04
CA LYS A 58 20.29 -6.95 2.92
C LYS A 58 18.83 -7.35 2.99
N GLU A 59 17.93 -6.38 3.14
CA GLU A 59 16.48 -6.59 3.13
C GLU A 59 15.99 -7.10 1.77
N TYR A 60 16.45 -6.51 0.65
CA TYR A 60 16.15 -7.05 -0.68
C TYR A 60 16.58 -8.52 -0.81
N ASN A 61 17.78 -8.88 -0.36
CA ASN A 61 18.26 -10.26 -0.42
C ASN A 61 17.41 -11.20 0.44
N HIS A 62 16.92 -10.76 1.59
CA HIS A 62 15.96 -11.51 2.39
C HIS A 62 14.70 -11.80 1.57
N TRP A 63 14.01 -10.78 1.04
CA TRP A 63 12.82 -10.97 0.18
C TRP A 63 13.11 -11.85 -1.03
N ALA A 64 14.24 -11.64 -1.70
CA ALA A 64 14.64 -12.42 -2.87
C ALA A 64 14.85 -13.91 -2.56
N SER A 65 15.39 -14.24 -1.39
CA SER A 65 15.69 -15.63 -1.02
C SER A 65 14.51 -16.38 -0.41
N THR A 66 13.54 -15.68 0.15
CA THR A 66 12.44 -16.28 0.93
C THR A 66 11.07 -16.18 0.27
N HIS A 67 10.85 -15.13 -0.53
CA HIS A 67 9.55 -14.75 -1.07
C HIS A 67 9.49 -14.75 -2.61
N MET A 68 10.63 -14.67 -3.29
CA MET A 68 10.67 -14.75 -4.75
C MET A 68 10.43 -16.18 -5.21
N ILE A 69 9.59 -16.31 -6.22
CA ILE A 69 9.25 -17.58 -6.86
C ILE A 69 9.28 -17.43 -8.37
N LYS A 70 9.46 -18.55 -9.04
CA LYS A 70 9.22 -18.66 -10.48
C LYS A 70 7.78 -19.10 -10.70
N VAL A 71 7.01 -18.30 -11.43
CA VAL A 71 5.63 -18.59 -11.84
C VAL A 71 5.59 -18.79 -13.35
N LYS A 72 4.83 -19.79 -13.79
CA LYS A 72 4.52 -20.01 -15.20
C LYS A 72 3.15 -19.43 -15.48
N ARG A 73 3.03 -18.64 -16.54
CA ARG A 73 1.74 -18.19 -17.08
C ARG A 73 1.50 -18.94 -18.37
N GLN A 74 0.39 -19.66 -18.43
CA GLN A 74 -0.04 -20.34 -19.65
C GLN A 74 -1.11 -19.52 -20.37
N THR A 75 -0.87 -19.19 -21.64
CA THR A 75 -1.82 -18.51 -22.54
C THR A 75 -1.99 -19.37 -23.80
N GLY A 76 -3.03 -20.20 -23.83
CA GLY A 76 -3.15 -21.24 -24.86
C GLY A 76 -2.01 -22.26 -24.75
N ASP A 77 -1.24 -22.42 -25.84
CA ASP A 77 -0.06 -23.30 -25.89
C ASP A 77 1.23 -22.61 -25.43
N ASP A 78 1.24 -21.28 -25.31
CA ASP A 78 2.42 -20.51 -24.91
C ASP A 78 2.60 -20.48 -23.39
N VAL A 79 3.84 -20.63 -22.94
CA VAL A 79 4.22 -20.57 -21.51
C VAL A 79 5.31 -19.52 -21.30
N THR A 80 5.00 -18.47 -20.55
CA THR A 80 5.97 -17.48 -20.08
C THR A 80 6.39 -17.77 -18.63
N GLU A 81 7.64 -17.46 -18.28
CA GLU A 81 8.17 -17.64 -16.92
C GLU A 81 8.52 -16.29 -16.29
N HIS A 82 8.06 -16.08 -15.06
CA HIS A 82 8.22 -14.84 -14.31
C HIS A 82 8.85 -15.08 -12.95
N ASN A 83 9.83 -14.26 -12.58
CA ASN A 83 10.33 -14.22 -11.21
C ASN A 83 9.63 -13.08 -10.47
N VAL A 84 8.72 -13.44 -9.58
CA VAL A 84 7.83 -12.52 -8.86
C VAL A 84 7.81 -12.86 -7.37
N PHE A 85 7.28 -11.96 -6.55
CA PHE A 85 7.24 -12.09 -5.11
C PHE A 85 5.82 -12.38 -4.62
N ARG A 86 5.71 -13.18 -3.56
CA ARG A 86 4.49 -13.45 -2.81
C ARG A 86 4.77 -13.36 -1.31
N TYR A 87 3.75 -13.17 -0.48
CA TYR A 87 3.89 -13.32 0.97
C TYR A 87 3.97 -14.80 1.35
N LYS A 88 4.90 -15.17 2.24
CA LYS A 88 5.20 -16.58 2.58
C LYS A 88 5.95 -16.72 3.90
N ALA A 89 5.51 -16.02 4.93
CA ALA A 89 5.88 -16.33 6.29
C ALA A 89 5.56 -17.79 6.66
N LYS A 90 6.34 -18.35 7.59
CA LYS A 90 6.17 -19.73 8.06
C LYS A 90 5.91 -19.76 9.56
N SER A 91 4.95 -20.58 9.96
CA SER A 91 4.68 -20.89 11.37
C SER A 91 4.12 -22.30 11.48
N ASN A 92 4.54 -23.04 12.50
CA ASN A 92 3.94 -24.31 12.90
C ASN A 92 3.08 -24.20 14.16
N ILE A 93 2.90 -22.98 14.67
CA ILE A 93 2.10 -22.68 15.86
C ILE A 93 1.12 -21.56 15.59
N ALA A 94 0.06 -21.51 16.40
CA ALA A 94 -0.84 -20.37 16.49
C ALA A 94 -0.05 -19.11 16.89
N ARG A 95 -0.42 -17.95 16.34
CA ARG A 95 0.18 -16.66 16.66
C ARG A 95 0.02 -16.37 18.16
N PRO A 96 1.10 -16.07 18.91
CA PRO A 96 0.99 -15.79 20.34
C PRO A 96 0.03 -14.63 20.68
N GLU A 97 -0.04 -13.60 19.85
CA GLU A 97 -0.89 -12.43 20.03
C GLU A 97 -2.37 -12.66 19.70
N SER A 98 -2.69 -13.71 18.94
CA SER A 98 -4.06 -14.09 18.53
C SER A 98 -4.34 -15.58 18.78
N TYR A 99 -3.71 -16.15 19.81
CA TYR A 99 -3.60 -17.59 20.04
C TYR A 99 -4.95 -18.31 20.07
N ARG A 100 -5.93 -17.72 20.77
CA ARG A 100 -7.28 -18.27 20.89
C ARG A 100 -7.96 -18.35 19.52
N THR A 101 -7.93 -17.28 18.74
CA THR A 101 -8.58 -17.18 17.44
C THR A 101 -7.97 -18.18 16.46
N ASP A 102 -6.64 -18.22 16.37
CA ASP A 102 -5.92 -19.15 15.49
C ASP A 102 -6.20 -20.62 15.84
N LEU A 103 -6.24 -20.97 17.13
CA LEU A 103 -6.59 -22.32 17.56
C LEU A 103 -8.06 -22.66 17.27
N GLN A 104 -8.98 -21.73 17.47
CA GLN A 104 -10.40 -21.94 17.15
C GLN A 104 -10.59 -22.24 15.66
N THR A 105 -9.93 -21.48 14.78
CA THR A 105 -9.93 -21.74 13.34
C THR A 105 -9.29 -23.09 13.01
N ALA A 106 -8.11 -23.38 13.56
CA ALA A 106 -7.38 -24.62 13.30
C ALA A 106 -8.12 -25.87 13.79
N ASN A 107 -8.88 -25.77 14.88
CA ASN A 107 -9.65 -26.89 15.43
C ASN A 107 -10.81 -27.33 14.51
N LEU A 108 -11.21 -26.51 13.53
CA LEU A 108 -12.16 -26.92 12.49
C LEU A 108 -11.60 -28.04 11.58
N PHE A 109 -10.27 -28.19 11.50
CA PHE A 109 -9.62 -29.31 10.83
C PHE A 109 -9.47 -30.56 11.72
N SER A 110 -10.10 -30.58 12.90
CA SER A 110 -10.00 -31.70 13.85
C SER A 110 -8.54 -32.06 14.15
N ASN A 111 -8.18 -33.36 14.15
CA ASN A 111 -6.82 -33.84 14.46
C ASN A 111 -5.88 -33.86 13.23
N ASP A 112 -6.26 -33.27 12.09
CA ASP A 112 -5.39 -33.21 10.91
C ASP A 112 -4.24 -32.20 11.12
N THR A 113 -3.12 -32.70 11.63
CA THR A 113 -1.95 -31.89 11.99
C THR A 113 -1.33 -31.20 10.77
N SER A 114 -1.41 -31.83 9.60
CA SER A 114 -0.87 -31.27 8.34
C SER A 114 -1.67 -30.05 7.90
N LYS A 115 -3.01 -30.15 7.88
CA LYS A 115 -3.88 -29.01 7.54
C LYS A 115 -3.76 -27.87 8.55
N ARG A 116 -3.66 -28.18 9.84
CA ARG A 116 -3.45 -27.17 10.89
C ARG A 116 -2.14 -26.42 10.72
N THR A 117 -1.06 -27.14 10.43
CA THR A 117 0.27 -26.53 10.18
C THR A 117 0.25 -25.67 8.92
N ALA A 118 -0.38 -26.15 7.84
CA ALA A 118 -0.55 -25.38 6.62
C ALA A 118 -1.34 -24.09 6.88
N LEU A 119 -2.47 -24.18 7.60
CA LEU A 119 -3.27 -23.02 8.00
C LEU A 119 -2.45 -21.99 8.78
N PHE A 120 -1.63 -22.41 9.76
CA PHE A 120 -0.81 -21.46 10.51
C PHE A 120 0.19 -20.72 9.62
N CYS A 121 0.74 -21.36 8.58
CA CYS A 121 1.57 -20.68 7.57
C CYS A 121 0.75 -19.65 6.79
N GLU A 122 -0.46 -20.00 6.34
CA GLU A 122 -1.31 -19.08 5.57
C GLU A 122 -1.79 -17.88 6.40
N ILE A 123 -2.09 -18.11 7.68
CA ILE A 123 -2.41 -17.06 8.65
C ILE A 123 -1.23 -16.09 8.79
N VAL A 124 -0.02 -16.58 9.06
CA VAL A 124 1.12 -15.66 9.24
C VAL A 124 1.51 -14.97 7.93
N ALA A 125 1.34 -15.61 6.77
CA ALA A 125 1.53 -14.97 5.48
C ALA A 125 0.51 -13.84 5.25
N ALA A 126 -0.77 -14.03 5.63
CA ALA A 126 -1.76 -12.95 5.56
C ALA A 126 -1.37 -11.77 6.47
N THR A 127 -0.89 -12.03 7.69
CA THR A 127 -0.41 -10.96 8.57
C THR A 127 0.87 -10.28 8.07
N GLU A 128 1.71 -10.99 7.32
CA GLU A 128 2.90 -10.42 6.66
C GLU A 128 2.51 -9.47 5.53
N SER A 129 1.36 -9.68 4.88
CA SER A 129 0.85 -8.77 3.87
C SER A 129 0.34 -7.45 4.44
N GLY A 130 0.02 -7.41 5.74
CA GLY A 130 -0.71 -6.32 6.38
C GLY A 130 -2.22 -6.33 6.13
N HIS A 131 -2.75 -7.28 5.35
CA HIS A 131 -4.18 -7.50 5.09
C HIS A 131 -4.72 -8.72 5.85
N ASP A 132 -4.49 -8.80 7.16
CA ASP A 132 -5.03 -9.84 8.06
C ASP A 132 -6.38 -9.43 8.64
N PHE A 133 -7.53 -9.94 8.20
CA PHE A 133 -7.71 -10.85 7.08
C PHE A 133 -8.67 -10.23 6.06
N SER A 134 -8.64 -10.78 4.85
CA SER A 134 -9.36 -10.28 3.69
C SER A 134 -9.78 -11.43 2.79
N SER A 135 -10.91 -11.27 2.11
CA SER A 135 -11.35 -12.11 0.98
C SER A 135 -10.30 -12.23 -0.10
N ARG A 136 -9.41 -11.23 -0.22
CA ARG A 136 -8.24 -11.21 -1.11
C ARG A 136 -7.36 -12.45 -0.99
N TRP A 137 -7.28 -13.05 0.21
CA TRP A 137 -6.45 -14.22 0.48
C TRP A 137 -7.22 -15.53 0.56
N ILE A 138 -8.54 -15.50 0.31
CA ILE A 138 -9.39 -16.67 0.44
C ILE A 138 -9.49 -17.37 -0.90
N LYS A 139 -9.35 -18.69 -0.88
CA LYS A 139 -9.52 -19.50 -2.08
C LYS A 139 -11.00 -19.68 -2.41
N GLY A 140 -11.41 -19.23 -3.59
CA GLY A 140 -12.75 -19.48 -4.15
C GLY A 140 -13.77 -18.40 -3.83
N TYR A 141 -15.04 -18.70 -4.08
CA TYR A 141 -16.13 -17.72 -3.92
C TYR A 141 -16.45 -17.47 -2.45
N VAL A 142 -16.40 -16.20 -2.05
CA VAL A 142 -16.84 -15.75 -0.74
C VAL A 142 -18.27 -15.23 -0.84
N GLY A 143 -19.22 -16.03 -0.35
CA GLY A 143 -20.63 -15.66 -0.36
C GLY A 143 -20.99 -14.66 0.75
N PRO A 144 -22.08 -13.89 0.58
CA PRO A 144 -22.56 -13.01 1.63
C PRO A 144 -22.93 -13.82 2.89
N ASN A 145 -22.68 -13.26 4.08
CA ASN A 145 -22.93 -13.89 5.39
C ASN A 145 -22.09 -15.14 5.71
N SER A 146 -20.98 -15.34 5.00
CA SER A 146 -20.02 -16.39 5.35
C SER A 146 -19.47 -16.15 6.76
N ASN A 147 -19.37 -17.21 7.57
CA ASN A 147 -18.83 -17.10 8.92
C ASN A 147 -17.33 -16.73 8.83
N PRO A 148 -16.87 -15.63 9.46
CA PRO A 148 -15.48 -15.19 9.38
C PRO A 148 -14.47 -16.27 9.78
N ILE A 149 -14.73 -17.04 10.84
CA ILE A 149 -13.83 -18.11 11.28
C ILE A 149 -13.75 -19.23 10.23
N HIS A 150 -14.87 -19.57 9.59
CA HIS A 150 -14.87 -20.56 8.52
C HIS A 150 -14.09 -20.06 7.30
N LEU A 151 -14.24 -18.79 6.93
CA LEU A 151 -13.47 -18.14 5.88
C LEU A 151 -11.96 -18.22 6.12
N LEU A 152 -11.51 -18.05 7.36
CA LEU A 152 -10.08 -18.17 7.70
C LEU A 152 -9.53 -19.58 7.43
N THR A 153 -10.35 -20.64 7.44
CA THR A 153 -9.89 -22.00 7.08
C THR A 153 -9.52 -22.13 5.60
N GLN A 154 -9.94 -21.18 4.77
CA GLN A 154 -9.74 -21.16 3.32
C GLN A 154 -8.63 -20.20 2.88
N LEU A 155 -7.88 -19.62 3.83
CA LEU A 155 -6.71 -18.79 3.53
C LEU A 155 -5.73 -19.57 2.64
N ASN A 156 -5.25 -18.89 1.61
CA ASN A 156 -4.33 -19.40 0.61
C ASN A 156 -3.39 -18.27 0.14
N THR A 157 -3.02 -17.38 1.06
CA THR A 157 -2.17 -16.21 0.84
C THR A 157 -0.89 -16.56 0.08
N SER A 158 -0.26 -17.68 0.42
CA SER A 158 0.98 -18.10 -0.20
C SER A 158 0.80 -18.57 -1.63
N ASP A 159 -0.42 -18.82 -2.12
CA ASP A 159 -0.66 -19.11 -3.54
C ASP A 159 -0.83 -17.84 -4.40
N VAL A 160 -0.90 -16.66 -3.77
CA VAL A 160 -1.21 -15.41 -4.45
C VAL A 160 0.05 -14.60 -4.72
N VAL A 161 0.19 -14.09 -5.94
CA VAL A 161 1.18 -13.08 -6.31
C VAL A 161 0.48 -11.72 -6.36
N PRO A 162 0.69 -10.85 -5.36
CA PRO A 162 0.02 -9.56 -5.31
C PRO A 162 0.76 -8.47 -6.09
N PRO A 163 0.07 -7.61 -6.87
CA PRO A 163 0.71 -6.52 -7.59
C PRO A 163 1.30 -5.48 -6.64
N GLU A 164 0.73 -5.31 -5.46
CA GLU A 164 1.22 -4.41 -4.40
C GLU A 164 2.66 -4.74 -3.97
N LEU A 165 2.93 -5.94 -3.46
CA LEU A 165 4.28 -6.34 -3.03
C LEU A 165 5.30 -6.20 -4.17
N ASN A 166 4.92 -6.61 -5.38
CA ASN A 166 5.79 -6.56 -6.54
C ASN A 166 6.07 -5.10 -6.96
N ALA A 167 5.08 -4.21 -6.89
CA ALA A 167 5.26 -2.78 -7.14
C ALA A 167 6.16 -2.12 -6.07
N ILE A 168 6.00 -2.46 -4.78
CA ILE A 168 6.87 -1.96 -3.70
C ILE A 168 8.30 -2.42 -3.92
N LEU A 169 8.51 -3.71 -4.20
CA LEU A 169 9.85 -4.25 -4.42
C LEU A 169 10.49 -3.70 -5.70
N TYR A 170 9.72 -3.49 -6.77
CA TYR A 170 10.16 -2.76 -7.95
C TYR A 170 10.65 -1.36 -7.57
N ARG A 171 9.84 -0.60 -6.82
CA ARG A 171 10.21 0.74 -6.37
C ARG A 171 11.46 0.72 -5.49
N ASN A 172 11.59 -0.24 -4.59
CA ASN A 172 12.77 -0.38 -3.74
C ASN A 172 14.04 -0.61 -4.57
N MET A 173 13.97 -1.40 -5.65
CA MET A 173 15.10 -1.59 -6.57
C MET A 173 15.45 -0.28 -7.29
N GLN A 174 14.46 0.47 -7.79
CA GLN A 174 14.69 1.79 -8.37
C GLN A 174 15.31 2.77 -7.37
N LEU A 175 14.88 2.72 -6.11
CA LEU A 175 15.41 3.60 -5.06
C LEU A 175 16.83 3.22 -4.67
N ILE A 176 17.17 1.93 -4.58
CA ILE A 176 18.57 1.52 -4.38
C ILE A 176 19.45 2.04 -5.53
N TYR A 177 18.97 1.97 -6.78
CA TYR A 177 19.66 2.58 -7.93
C TYR A 177 19.84 4.11 -7.77
N LYS A 178 18.77 4.83 -7.45
CA LYS A 178 18.77 6.29 -7.28
C LYS A 178 19.71 6.72 -6.14
N LEU A 179 19.54 6.12 -4.97
CA LEU A 179 20.28 6.43 -3.75
C LEU A 179 21.76 6.08 -3.88
N SER A 180 22.10 4.99 -4.59
CA SER A 180 23.49 4.68 -4.93
C SER A 180 24.11 5.76 -5.82
N GLY A 181 23.36 6.32 -6.77
CA GLY A 181 23.76 7.47 -7.58
C GLY A 181 24.07 8.72 -6.76
N ILE A 182 23.25 9.00 -5.75
CA ILE A 182 23.49 10.10 -4.80
C ILE A 182 24.76 9.82 -3.98
N ALA A 183 24.92 8.61 -3.46
CA ALA A 183 26.08 8.22 -2.66
C ALA A 183 27.40 8.27 -3.43
N ILE A 184 27.38 7.97 -4.74
CA ILE A 184 28.53 8.10 -5.66
C ILE A 184 29.08 9.52 -5.69
N ASN A 185 28.19 10.52 -5.66
CA ASN A 185 28.56 11.94 -5.69
C ASN A 185 28.94 12.46 -4.30
N ALA A 186 28.44 11.83 -3.24
CA ALA A 186 28.70 12.22 -1.85
C ALA A 186 30.01 11.66 -1.27
N THR A 187 30.69 10.72 -1.96
CA THR A 187 31.89 10.03 -1.43
C THR A 187 33.14 10.25 -2.29
N ASN A 188 34.28 10.46 -1.62
CA ASN A 188 35.61 10.47 -2.24
C ASN A 188 36.32 9.10 -2.17
N ASN A 189 35.71 8.10 -1.53
CA ASN A 189 36.30 6.77 -1.39
C ASN A 189 36.07 5.96 -2.67
N LYS A 190 37.15 5.70 -3.42
CA LYS A 190 37.11 4.97 -4.71
C LYS A 190 36.45 3.60 -4.61
N ASN A 191 36.68 2.86 -3.53
CA ASN A 191 36.12 1.52 -3.32
C ASN A 191 34.61 1.58 -3.02
N LEU A 192 34.15 2.58 -2.26
CA LEU A 192 32.71 2.79 -2.05
C LEU A 192 32.03 3.22 -3.35
N ARG A 193 32.64 4.16 -4.08
CA ARG A 193 32.12 4.62 -5.37
C ARG A 193 31.97 3.46 -6.36
N ARG A 194 32.95 2.55 -6.43
CA ARG A 194 32.84 1.36 -7.30
C ARG A 194 31.69 0.45 -6.90
N ARG A 195 31.53 0.16 -5.60
CA ARG A 195 30.43 -0.66 -5.08
C ARG A 195 29.06 -0.07 -5.43
N TYR A 196 28.91 1.24 -5.28
CA TYR A 196 27.64 1.91 -5.62
C TYR A 196 27.36 1.91 -7.12
N LEU A 197 28.40 1.98 -7.99
CA LEU A 197 28.21 1.81 -9.44
C LEU A 197 27.73 0.39 -9.77
N ASP A 198 28.35 -0.63 -9.15
CA ASP A 198 27.92 -2.02 -9.34
C ASP A 198 26.47 -2.22 -8.85
N ASP A 199 26.08 -1.59 -7.74
CA ASP A 199 24.71 -1.57 -7.23
C ASP A 199 23.74 -0.93 -8.23
N GLN A 200 24.11 0.20 -8.85
CA GLN A 200 23.29 0.82 -9.88
C GLN A 200 23.01 -0.13 -11.06
N HIS A 201 24.05 -0.77 -11.61
CA HIS A 201 23.88 -1.71 -12.70
C HIS A 201 22.99 -2.89 -12.31
N LEU A 202 23.22 -3.47 -11.13
CA LEU A 202 22.48 -4.62 -10.65
C LEU A 202 21.00 -4.32 -10.43
N PHE A 203 20.69 -3.25 -9.70
CA PHE A 203 19.33 -2.94 -9.31
C PHE A 203 18.49 -2.35 -10.45
N LYS A 204 19.11 -1.64 -11.40
CA LYS A 204 18.44 -1.27 -12.65
C LYS A 204 17.99 -2.52 -13.43
N ALA A 205 18.89 -3.48 -13.65
CA ALA A 205 18.57 -4.71 -14.38
C ALA A 205 17.49 -5.56 -13.68
N LYS A 206 17.51 -5.62 -12.34
CA LYS A 206 16.49 -6.32 -11.56
C LYS A 206 15.12 -5.63 -11.64
N ALA A 207 15.08 -4.30 -11.54
CA ALA A 207 13.85 -3.52 -11.65
C ALA A 207 13.18 -3.71 -13.02
N GLU A 208 13.94 -3.64 -14.13
CA GLU A 208 13.37 -3.84 -15.48
C GLU A 208 12.79 -5.25 -15.67
N LYS A 209 13.48 -6.29 -15.16
CA LYS A 209 12.98 -7.67 -15.23
C LYS A 209 11.70 -7.87 -14.41
N LEU A 210 11.62 -7.27 -13.22
CA LEU A 210 10.41 -7.34 -12.41
C LEU A 210 9.26 -6.55 -13.04
N LYS A 211 9.54 -5.36 -13.60
CA LYS A 211 8.55 -4.57 -14.34
C LYS A 211 7.90 -5.37 -15.45
N SER A 212 8.71 -6.00 -16.31
CA SER A 212 8.20 -6.86 -17.38
C SER A 212 7.35 -8.01 -16.85
N SER A 213 7.76 -8.64 -15.74
CA SER A 213 6.96 -9.68 -15.09
C SER A 213 5.63 -9.16 -14.52
N ILE A 214 5.61 -7.96 -13.93
CA ILE A 214 4.39 -7.34 -13.39
C ILE A 214 3.39 -7.10 -14.52
N PHE A 215 3.83 -6.51 -15.64
CA PHE A 215 2.94 -6.23 -16.77
C PHE A 215 2.45 -7.50 -17.46
N ASP A 216 3.30 -8.50 -17.68
CA ASP A 216 2.84 -9.72 -18.35
C ASP A 216 1.94 -10.57 -17.45
N LEU A 217 2.26 -10.70 -16.16
CA LEU A 217 1.56 -11.62 -15.26
C LEU A 217 0.31 -11.00 -14.62
N LEU A 218 0.35 -9.71 -14.26
CA LEU A 218 -0.62 -9.11 -13.33
C LEU A 218 -1.50 -8.06 -14.00
N PHE A 219 -1.16 -7.55 -15.18
CA PHE A 219 -1.92 -6.46 -15.81
C PHE A 219 -2.96 -6.99 -16.79
N ASP A 220 -4.20 -6.52 -16.65
CA ASP A 220 -5.26 -6.71 -17.63
C ASP A 220 -5.43 -5.40 -18.43
N ALA A 221 -5.05 -5.43 -19.71
CA ALA A 221 -5.06 -4.23 -20.54
C ALA A 221 -6.48 -3.74 -20.85
N ASP A 222 -7.47 -4.64 -20.89
CA ASP A 222 -8.84 -4.32 -21.24
C ASP A 222 -9.53 -3.53 -20.12
N SER A 223 -9.43 -4.02 -18.87
CA SER A 223 -9.93 -3.27 -17.70
C SER A 223 -8.97 -2.16 -17.24
N GLY A 224 -7.69 -2.25 -17.61
CA GLY A 224 -6.63 -1.39 -17.10
C GLY A 224 -6.22 -1.70 -15.65
N MET A 225 -6.75 -2.76 -15.05
CA MET A 225 -6.45 -3.11 -13.67
C MET A 225 -5.26 -4.06 -13.56
N PHE A 226 -4.48 -3.93 -12.48
CA PHE A 226 -3.59 -5.03 -12.08
C PHE A 226 -4.32 -5.95 -11.12
N ASN A 227 -4.16 -7.25 -11.26
CA ASN A 227 -4.91 -8.25 -10.51
C ASN A 227 -3.96 -9.15 -9.73
N ASP A 228 -4.40 -9.60 -8.57
CA ASP A 228 -3.73 -10.68 -7.85
C ASP A 228 -3.77 -11.95 -8.71
N TRP A 229 -2.65 -12.67 -8.80
CA TRP A 229 -2.55 -13.90 -9.59
C TRP A 229 -2.51 -15.14 -8.70
N SER A 230 -3.38 -16.12 -8.96
CA SER A 230 -3.32 -17.44 -8.30
C SER A 230 -2.33 -18.34 -9.04
N ILE A 231 -1.29 -18.78 -8.34
CA ILE A 231 -0.26 -19.67 -8.89
C ILE A 231 -0.87 -21.02 -9.25
N SER A 232 -1.67 -21.61 -8.34
CA SER A 232 -2.32 -22.89 -8.59
C SER A 232 -3.45 -22.81 -9.61
N GLY A 233 -4.16 -21.68 -9.67
CA GLY A 233 -5.25 -21.45 -10.62
C GLY A 233 -4.80 -21.02 -12.01
N ASN A 234 -3.56 -20.53 -12.16
CA ASN A 234 -3.04 -19.93 -13.39
C ASN A 234 -4.01 -18.89 -13.99
N ASN A 235 -4.60 -18.05 -13.14
CA ASN A 235 -5.51 -16.98 -13.51
C ASN A 235 -5.56 -15.90 -12.41
N PHE A 236 -6.21 -14.77 -12.70
CA PHE A 236 -6.54 -13.74 -11.71
C PHE A 236 -7.48 -14.28 -10.63
N THR A 237 -7.32 -13.79 -9.39
CA THR A 237 -8.20 -14.17 -8.28
C THR A 237 -9.59 -13.55 -8.38
N GLY A 238 -9.74 -12.43 -9.12
CA GLY A 238 -10.99 -11.71 -9.31
C GLY A 238 -11.41 -10.83 -8.13
N VAL A 239 -10.59 -10.70 -7.09
CA VAL A 239 -10.88 -9.81 -5.94
C VAL A 239 -10.37 -8.41 -6.24
N TRP A 240 -11.28 -7.44 -6.29
CA TRP A 240 -10.94 -6.03 -6.37
C TRP A 240 -10.50 -5.49 -5.01
N SER A 241 -9.42 -4.71 -4.98
CA SER A 241 -8.89 -3.99 -3.82
C SER A 241 -8.10 -2.77 -4.27
N PRO A 242 -8.01 -1.69 -3.47
CA PRO A 242 -7.09 -0.58 -3.76
C PRO A 242 -5.62 -1.02 -3.94
N ALA A 243 -5.23 -2.18 -3.37
CA ALA A 243 -3.92 -2.76 -3.57
C ALA A 243 -3.62 -3.12 -5.05
N ASN A 244 -4.65 -3.34 -5.87
CA ASN A 244 -4.55 -3.53 -7.31
C ASN A 244 -3.99 -2.30 -8.03
N LEU A 245 -4.11 -1.11 -7.44
CA LEU A 245 -3.68 0.15 -8.06
C LEU A 245 -2.32 0.63 -7.54
N TRP A 246 -1.65 -0.14 -6.68
CA TRP A 246 -0.30 0.19 -6.24
C TRP A 246 0.71 0.32 -7.40
N PRO A 247 0.68 -0.52 -8.45
CA PRO A 247 1.55 -0.36 -9.61
C PRO A 247 1.42 1.02 -10.27
N TYR A 248 0.22 1.61 -10.34
CA TYR A 248 0.03 2.93 -10.95
C TYR A 248 0.88 4.00 -10.26
N TRP A 249 1.12 3.91 -8.95
CA TRP A 249 1.99 4.87 -8.27
C TRP A 249 3.42 4.87 -8.84
N TYR A 250 3.93 3.74 -9.34
CA TYR A 250 5.33 3.61 -9.80
C TYR A 250 5.51 3.32 -11.29
N LEU A 251 4.48 2.86 -11.98
CA LEU A 251 4.53 2.33 -13.34
C LEU A 251 3.57 3.04 -14.31
N SER A 252 2.88 4.11 -13.89
CA SER A 252 1.94 4.84 -14.75
C SER A 252 2.55 5.30 -16.08
N ASP A 253 3.84 5.61 -16.12
CA ASP A 253 4.54 6.06 -17.34
C ASP A 253 4.58 4.98 -18.43
N ASP A 254 4.40 3.70 -18.07
CA ASP A 254 4.39 2.55 -18.98
C ASP A 254 2.95 2.05 -19.29
N ILE A 255 1.91 2.73 -18.80
CA ILE A 255 0.50 2.38 -19.02
C ILE A 255 -0.09 3.29 -20.09
N ASN A 256 -0.80 2.71 -21.06
CA ASN A 256 -1.43 3.50 -22.11
C ASN A 256 -2.64 4.32 -21.57
N PRO A 257 -2.93 5.51 -22.11
CA PRO A 257 -4.01 6.36 -21.61
C PRO A 257 -5.41 5.72 -21.58
N GLY A 258 -5.71 4.81 -22.51
CA GLY A 258 -7.00 4.11 -22.55
C GLY A 258 -7.20 3.20 -21.34
N SER A 259 -6.21 2.37 -21.03
CA SER A 259 -6.21 1.53 -19.83
C SER A 259 -6.22 2.37 -18.54
N ILE A 260 -5.51 3.50 -18.52
CA ILE A 260 -5.58 4.45 -17.39
C ILE A 260 -7.03 4.93 -17.19
N SER A 261 -7.71 5.33 -18.28
CA SER A 261 -9.11 5.77 -18.23
C SER A 261 -10.03 4.68 -17.67
N ASN A 262 -9.95 3.45 -18.19
CA ASN A 262 -10.81 2.34 -17.77
C ASN A 262 -10.64 2.01 -16.28
N ALA A 263 -9.40 2.01 -15.79
CA ALA A 263 -9.12 1.75 -14.38
C ALA A 263 -9.72 2.81 -13.46
N TRP A 264 -9.57 4.09 -13.81
CA TRP A 264 -10.08 5.19 -12.98
C TRP A 264 -11.59 5.38 -13.09
N GLU A 265 -12.22 5.00 -14.20
CA GLU A 265 -13.67 4.91 -14.32
C GLU A 265 -14.24 3.88 -13.32
N SER A 266 -13.64 2.69 -13.24
CA SER A 266 -14.02 1.67 -12.24
C SER A 266 -13.89 2.18 -10.79
N VAL A 267 -12.84 2.94 -10.48
CA VAL A 267 -12.67 3.55 -9.15
C VAL A 267 -13.70 4.64 -8.90
N SER A 268 -14.05 5.43 -9.92
CA SER A 268 -15.07 6.47 -9.84
C SER A 268 -16.45 5.89 -9.50
N ASP A 269 -16.83 4.77 -10.13
CA ASP A 269 -18.08 4.07 -9.82
C ASP A 269 -18.13 3.61 -8.35
N ILE A 270 -17.02 3.07 -7.85
CA ILE A 270 -16.89 2.66 -6.43
C ILE A 270 -16.97 3.89 -5.52
N ALA A 271 -16.29 4.99 -5.86
CA ALA A 271 -16.33 6.23 -5.09
C ALA A 271 -17.75 6.82 -4.99
N SER A 272 -18.54 6.71 -6.06
CA SER A 272 -19.89 7.27 -6.14
C SER A 272 -20.89 6.65 -5.14
N THR A 273 -20.64 5.41 -4.71
CA THR A 273 -21.51 4.64 -3.80
C THR A 273 -20.95 4.51 -2.38
N ASN A 274 -19.76 5.05 -2.12
CA ASN A 274 -19.06 4.93 -0.84
C ASN A 274 -18.64 6.30 -0.28
N PRO A 275 -19.58 7.04 0.34
CA PRO A 275 -19.34 8.42 0.79
C PRO A 275 -18.33 8.54 1.96
N GLY A 276 -18.00 7.43 2.63
CA GLY A 276 -16.98 7.37 3.67
C GLY A 276 -15.55 7.13 3.17
N GLY A 277 -15.35 6.92 1.87
CA GLY A 277 -14.06 6.60 1.25
C GLY A 277 -14.07 5.23 0.59
N ILE A 278 -12.97 4.88 -0.07
CA ILE A 278 -12.89 3.66 -0.88
C ILE A 278 -12.63 2.44 0.02
N PRO A 279 -13.49 1.41 -0.01
CA PRO A 279 -13.35 0.24 0.85
C PRO A 279 -12.17 -0.65 0.45
N ALA A 280 -11.70 -1.50 1.38
CA ALA A 280 -10.56 -2.39 1.18
C ALA A 280 -10.79 -3.47 0.11
N THR A 281 -12.03 -3.93 -0.03
CA THR A 281 -12.54 -4.78 -1.12
C THR A 281 -13.99 -4.43 -1.41
N LEU A 282 -14.63 -5.14 -2.35
CA LEU A 282 -16.07 -5.04 -2.62
C LEU A 282 -16.88 -6.20 -2.03
N VAL A 283 -16.27 -7.04 -1.19
CA VAL A 283 -16.90 -8.24 -0.61
C VAL A 283 -17.09 -8.06 0.88
N ASN A 284 -18.32 -8.22 1.38
CA ASN A 284 -18.60 -8.13 2.81
C ASN A 284 -18.45 -9.49 3.50
N THR A 285 -17.37 -9.63 4.25
CA THR A 285 -17.01 -10.89 4.94
C THR A 285 -17.08 -10.79 6.46
N GLY A 286 -17.18 -9.58 7.01
CA GLY A 286 -16.94 -9.32 8.44
C GLY A 286 -15.46 -9.40 8.87
N LEU A 287 -14.54 -9.67 7.94
CA LEU A 287 -13.11 -9.50 8.17
C LEU A 287 -12.72 -8.02 8.02
N GLN A 288 -11.61 -7.63 8.63
CA GLN A 288 -11.27 -6.21 8.76
C GLN A 288 -10.70 -5.56 7.50
N TRP A 289 -10.16 -6.33 6.56
CA TRP A 289 -9.65 -5.82 5.29
C TRP A 289 -10.59 -6.19 4.15
N ASP A 290 -11.88 -5.96 4.36
CA ASP A 290 -12.96 -6.22 3.42
C ASP A 290 -14.05 -5.15 3.52
N TYR A 291 -14.99 -5.15 2.58
CA TYR A 291 -16.13 -4.23 2.61
C TYR A 291 -16.93 -4.36 3.93
N PRO A 292 -17.33 -3.25 4.59
CA PRO A 292 -17.24 -1.86 4.15
C PRO A 292 -16.02 -1.10 4.73
N ASP A 293 -14.97 -1.76 5.19
CA ASP A 293 -13.89 -1.10 5.92
C ASP A 293 -12.98 -0.26 5.01
N VAL A 294 -12.71 0.97 5.41
CA VAL A 294 -11.88 1.97 4.75
C VAL A 294 -10.60 2.19 5.56
N TRP A 295 -9.46 2.04 4.90
CA TRP A 295 -8.14 2.15 5.53
C TRP A 295 -7.33 3.30 4.94
N ALA A 296 -6.71 4.10 5.81
CA ALA A 296 -5.93 5.26 5.42
C ALA A 296 -4.81 4.95 4.39
N PRO A 297 -4.02 3.87 4.54
CA PRO A 297 -2.99 3.53 3.55
C PRO A 297 -3.53 3.29 2.14
N HIS A 298 -4.73 2.73 2.01
CA HIS A 298 -5.38 2.54 0.71
C HIS A 298 -5.80 3.86 0.07
N GLN A 299 -6.34 4.79 0.86
CA GLN A 299 -6.72 6.12 0.35
C GLN A 299 -5.49 6.88 -0.15
N TYR A 300 -4.39 6.79 0.60
CA TYR A 300 -3.11 7.39 0.24
C TYR A 300 -2.58 6.85 -1.10
N VAL A 301 -2.58 5.53 -1.27
CA VAL A 301 -2.08 4.88 -2.50
C VAL A 301 -2.93 5.24 -3.71
N LEU A 302 -4.25 5.25 -3.58
CA LEU A 302 -5.15 5.64 -4.67
C LEU A 302 -4.84 7.04 -5.17
N ILE A 303 -4.69 8.01 -4.26
CA ILE A 303 -4.38 9.39 -4.65
C ILE A 303 -2.97 9.48 -5.25
N LYS A 304 -1.96 8.82 -4.67
CA LYS A 304 -0.62 8.78 -5.28
C LYS A 304 -0.62 8.15 -6.68
N ALA A 305 -1.44 7.13 -6.89
CA ALA A 305 -1.63 6.48 -8.20
C ALA A 305 -2.34 7.40 -9.21
N ILE A 306 -3.37 8.15 -8.81
CA ILE A 306 -4.02 9.16 -9.66
C ILE A 306 -3.00 10.24 -10.05
N LEU A 307 -2.24 10.76 -9.09
CA LEU A 307 -1.22 11.79 -9.33
C LEU A 307 -0.14 11.31 -10.31
N SER A 308 0.31 10.06 -10.19
CA SER A 308 1.24 9.45 -11.15
C SER A 308 0.61 9.26 -12.53
N SER A 309 -0.68 8.92 -12.61
CA SER A 309 -1.41 8.76 -13.86
C SER A 309 -1.53 10.08 -14.63
N VAL A 310 -1.93 11.15 -13.93
CA VAL A 310 -2.02 12.51 -14.47
C VAL A 310 -0.67 12.95 -15.04
N LYS A 311 0.42 12.72 -14.29
CA LYS A 311 1.77 13.03 -14.76
C LYS A 311 2.13 12.25 -16.03
N SER A 312 1.83 10.95 -16.07
CA SER A 312 2.08 10.10 -17.24
C SER A 312 1.34 10.63 -18.47
N ILE A 313 0.04 10.91 -18.36
CA ILE A 313 -0.76 11.43 -19.47
C ILE A 313 -0.21 12.79 -19.94
N SER A 314 0.09 13.73 -19.05
CA SER A 314 0.67 15.02 -19.43
C SER A 314 2.05 14.93 -20.09
N SER A 315 2.83 13.89 -19.79
CA SER A 315 4.10 13.64 -20.48
C SER A 315 3.90 13.09 -21.89
N SER A 316 2.87 12.25 -22.09
CA SER A 316 2.53 11.67 -23.38
C SER A 316 2.01 12.72 -24.38
N THR A 317 1.24 13.71 -23.91
CA THR A 317 0.69 14.78 -24.75
C THR A 317 1.74 15.81 -25.17
N ASN A 318 2.71 16.08 -24.29
CA ASN A 318 3.81 17.01 -24.56
C ASN A 318 4.93 16.44 -25.43
N ASN A 319 4.90 15.17 -25.85
CA ASN A 319 5.88 14.63 -26.81
C ASN A 319 5.74 15.18 -28.25
N THR A 320 4.93 16.22 -28.47
CA THR A 320 5.02 17.11 -29.65
C THR A 320 5.85 18.38 -29.41
N ALA A 321 6.36 18.62 -28.21
CA ALA A 321 7.30 19.70 -27.90
C ALA A 321 8.30 19.28 -26.82
N ALA A 322 9.58 19.18 -27.17
CA ALA A 322 10.65 18.79 -26.26
C ALA A 322 10.60 19.59 -24.93
N VAL A 323 10.30 18.90 -23.83
CA VAL A 323 10.38 19.48 -22.49
C VAL A 323 11.82 19.35 -21.98
N PRO A 324 12.47 20.45 -21.53
CA PRO A 324 13.81 20.39 -20.99
C PRO A 324 13.84 19.53 -19.72
N THR A 325 14.87 18.69 -19.61
CA THR A 325 15.22 18.03 -18.36
C THR A 325 15.60 19.08 -17.32
N THR A 326 14.66 19.46 -16.46
CA THR A 326 14.97 20.30 -15.30
C THR A 326 15.84 19.50 -14.34
N LYS A 327 17.14 19.82 -14.35
CA LYS A 327 18.00 19.71 -13.18
C LYS A 327 17.24 20.34 -12.01
N HIS A 328 17.17 19.66 -10.88
CA HIS A 328 16.80 20.28 -9.61
C HIS A 328 17.84 21.36 -9.28
N GLU A 329 17.65 22.57 -9.80
CA GLU A 329 18.26 23.77 -9.26
C GLU A 329 17.44 24.16 -8.03
N LEU A 330 18.06 24.01 -6.86
CA LEU A 330 17.61 24.63 -5.62
C LEU A 330 17.49 26.13 -5.87
N SER A 331 16.26 26.66 -5.86
CA SER A 331 16.04 28.09 -5.87
C SER A 331 16.71 28.69 -4.63
N ARG A 332 17.56 29.71 -4.83
CA ARG A 332 18.21 30.48 -3.76
C ARG A 332 17.25 31.43 -3.03
N ASN A 333 15.95 31.35 -3.29
CA ASN A 333 14.92 32.17 -2.65
C ASN A 333 13.88 31.27 -1.99
N GLY A 334 14.10 30.96 -0.70
CA GLY A 334 13.13 30.96 0.41
C GLY A 334 11.72 30.34 0.34
N THR A 335 11.22 29.88 -0.80
CA THR A 335 9.92 29.20 -0.91
C THR A 335 10.16 27.86 -1.59
N LEU A 336 10.10 26.79 -0.79
CA LEU A 336 9.89 25.44 -1.30
C LEU A 336 8.56 25.46 -2.05
N ASP A 337 8.57 25.40 -3.39
CA ASP A 337 7.40 24.93 -4.11
C ASP A 337 7.15 23.50 -3.61
N SER A 338 6.14 23.35 -2.76
CA SER A 338 5.84 22.08 -2.11
C SER A 338 5.49 21.02 -3.15
N GLU A 339 5.72 19.74 -2.81
CA GLU A 339 5.22 18.61 -3.62
C GLU A 339 3.71 18.77 -3.93
N ALA A 340 2.95 19.36 -2.99
CA ALA A 340 1.56 19.76 -3.17
C ALA A 340 1.34 20.79 -4.28
N SER A 341 2.20 21.80 -4.42
CA SER A 341 2.09 22.82 -5.49
C SER A 341 2.31 22.22 -6.87
N MET A 342 3.29 21.32 -7.01
CA MET A 342 3.52 20.58 -8.25
C MET A 342 2.30 19.72 -8.62
N TYR A 343 1.75 18.97 -7.66
CA TYR A 343 0.60 18.11 -7.90
C TYR A 343 -0.68 18.88 -8.18
N TYR A 344 -0.89 20.02 -7.52
CA TYR A 344 -2.01 20.91 -7.80
C TYR A 344 -2.00 21.37 -9.27
N ASN A 345 -0.82 21.79 -9.75
CA ASN A 345 -0.63 22.19 -11.14
C ASN A 345 -0.85 21.01 -12.11
N LEU A 346 -0.37 19.82 -11.80
CA LEU A 346 -0.60 18.62 -12.62
C LEU A 346 -2.09 18.28 -12.70
N LEU A 347 -2.78 18.22 -11.56
CA LEU A 347 -4.21 17.91 -11.51
C LEU A 347 -5.06 18.94 -12.25
N SER A 348 -4.66 20.21 -12.26
CA SER A 348 -5.39 21.25 -12.99
C SER A 348 -5.50 21.00 -14.50
N GLN A 349 -4.65 20.13 -15.05
CA GLN A 349 -4.64 19.77 -16.48
C GLN A 349 -5.59 18.61 -16.81
N HIS A 350 -6.13 17.90 -15.81
CA HIS A 350 -6.97 16.71 -15.98
C HIS A 350 -8.17 16.78 -15.03
N SER A 351 -9.25 17.43 -15.47
CA SER A 351 -10.41 17.75 -14.63
C SER A 351 -11.09 16.54 -13.99
N GLU A 352 -11.22 15.43 -14.72
CA GLU A 352 -11.88 14.21 -14.23
C GLU A 352 -11.07 13.52 -13.13
N LEU A 353 -9.78 13.29 -13.37
CA LEU A 353 -8.89 12.69 -12.37
C LEU A 353 -8.69 13.61 -11.16
N LYS A 354 -8.69 14.94 -11.36
CA LYS A 354 -8.72 15.90 -10.26
C LYS A 354 -10.00 15.75 -9.43
N ALA A 355 -11.16 15.68 -10.08
CA ALA A 355 -12.43 15.52 -9.39
C ALA A 355 -12.48 14.22 -8.60
N LEU A 356 -12.01 13.10 -9.18
CA LEU A 356 -11.94 11.81 -8.49
C LEU A 356 -10.99 11.85 -7.28
N ALA A 357 -9.78 12.40 -7.44
CA ALA A 357 -8.83 12.52 -6.33
C ALA A 357 -9.40 13.38 -5.19
N LEU A 358 -10.05 14.50 -5.53
CA LEU A 358 -10.71 15.37 -4.56
C LEU A 358 -11.90 14.67 -3.88
N GLN A 359 -12.70 13.89 -4.62
CA GLN A 359 -13.80 13.12 -4.06
C GLN A 359 -13.29 12.09 -3.04
N ILE A 360 -12.25 11.31 -3.38
CA ILE A 360 -11.65 10.32 -2.47
C ILE A 360 -11.11 11.03 -1.22
N ALA A 361 -10.39 12.15 -1.39
CA ALA A 361 -9.85 12.93 -0.29
C ALA A 361 -10.97 13.48 0.62
N GLN A 362 -11.98 14.13 0.04
CA GLN A 362 -13.11 14.71 0.76
C GLN A 362 -13.90 13.64 1.51
N SER A 363 -14.20 12.50 0.89
CA SER A 363 -14.92 11.39 1.54
C SER A 363 -14.18 10.87 2.77
N PHE A 364 -12.87 10.64 2.66
CA PHE A 364 -12.08 10.14 3.79
C PHE A 364 -11.90 11.19 4.90
N ILE A 365 -11.71 12.47 4.54
CA ILE A 365 -11.64 13.57 5.50
C ILE A 365 -12.97 13.76 6.22
N ASN A 366 -14.10 13.72 5.50
CA ASN A 366 -15.43 13.76 6.11
C ASN A 366 -15.58 12.64 7.14
N ASN A 367 -15.18 11.43 6.77
CA ASN A 367 -15.29 10.27 7.64
C ASN A 367 -14.44 10.43 8.92
N ALA A 368 -13.17 10.82 8.77
CA ALA A 368 -12.26 11.03 9.90
C ALA A 368 -12.69 12.20 10.80
N TYR A 369 -12.99 13.35 10.20
CA TYR A 369 -13.41 14.55 10.92
C TYR A 369 -14.73 14.32 11.66
N CYS A 370 -15.74 13.72 11.02
CA CYS A 370 -17.00 13.47 11.69
C CYS A 370 -16.88 12.40 12.78
N GLY A 371 -16.00 11.39 12.62
CA GLY A 371 -15.74 10.43 13.68
C GLY A 371 -15.11 11.09 14.92
N TRP A 372 -14.11 11.95 14.69
CA TRP A 372 -13.53 12.78 15.74
C TRP A 372 -14.57 13.70 16.38
N TYR A 373 -15.43 14.34 15.60
CA TYR A 373 -16.46 15.24 16.12
C TYR A 373 -17.54 14.52 16.93
N PHE A 374 -18.04 13.38 16.44
CA PHE A 374 -19.05 12.56 17.12
C PHE A 374 -18.56 11.97 18.44
N THR A 375 -17.25 11.82 18.60
CA THR A 375 -16.61 11.38 19.85
C THR A 375 -16.16 12.54 20.74
N GLY A 376 -16.57 13.77 20.41
CA GLY A 376 -16.49 14.94 21.26
C GLY A 376 -15.33 15.88 20.95
N GLY A 377 -14.79 15.79 19.73
CA GLY A 377 -13.90 16.78 19.18
C GLY A 377 -14.48 18.19 19.28
N SER A 378 -13.64 19.15 19.64
CA SER A 378 -14.00 20.57 19.68
C SER A 378 -12.76 21.41 19.40
N ILE A 379 -12.98 22.64 18.95
CA ILE A 379 -11.92 23.62 18.73
C ILE A 379 -12.34 24.89 19.46
N PRO A 380 -11.57 25.38 20.45
CA PRO A 380 -11.87 26.63 21.14
C PRO A 380 -12.17 27.75 20.14
N ASP A 381 -13.24 28.49 20.40
CA ASP A 381 -13.70 29.64 19.60
C ASP A 381 -14.11 29.37 18.14
N LEU A 382 -14.09 28.09 17.70
CA LEU A 382 -14.38 27.72 16.30
C LEU A 382 -15.41 26.59 16.15
N LEU A 383 -15.36 25.57 17.01
CA LEU A 383 -16.24 24.41 16.92
C LEU A 383 -16.63 23.93 18.31
N GLU A 384 -17.89 24.16 18.68
CA GLU A 384 -18.45 23.67 19.93
C GLU A 384 -18.65 22.15 19.92
N LYS A 385 -18.42 21.55 21.07
CA LYS A 385 -18.62 20.13 21.32
C LYS A 385 -20.09 19.76 21.19
N LEU A 386 -20.39 18.59 20.62
CA LEU A 386 -21.76 18.10 20.52
C LEU A 386 -22.40 17.91 21.90
N PRO A 387 -23.70 18.25 22.07
CA PRO A 387 -24.42 18.00 23.30
C PRO A 387 -24.34 16.53 23.71
N ASN A 388 -24.21 16.29 25.02
CA ASN A 388 -24.21 14.95 25.63
C ASN A 388 -23.05 14.02 25.22
N VAL A 389 -22.00 14.53 24.58
CA VAL A 389 -20.77 13.78 24.31
C VAL A 389 -19.71 14.13 25.36
N ARG A 390 -19.13 13.12 26.03
CA ARG A 390 -18.15 13.32 27.11
C ARG A 390 -16.68 13.22 26.67
N GLY A 391 -16.37 12.46 25.62
CA GLY A 391 -14.99 12.28 25.13
C GLY A 391 -14.43 13.53 24.45
N ASP A 392 -13.13 13.59 24.12
CA ASP A 392 -12.49 14.79 23.54
C ASP A 392 -12.10 14.61 22.06
N GLY A 393 -12.81 13.71 21.38
CA GLY A 393 -12.55 13.34 20.00
C GLY A 393 -11.54 12.22 19.84
N GLN A 394 -11.83 11.30 18.93
CA GLN A 394 -11.05 10.10 18.65
C GLN A 394 -10.82 9.96 17.15
N MET A 395 -9.58 9.66 16.79
CA MET A 395 -9.22 9.25 15.43
C MET A 395 -9.16 7.73 15.41
N PHE A 396 -9.90 7.09 14.52
CA PHE A 396 -9.95 5.63 14.44
C PHE A 396 -8.87 5.06 13.52
N GLU A 397 -8.54 3.80 13.75
CA GLU A 397 -7.69 2.97 12.89
C GLU A 397 -8.25 2.85 11.46
N LYS A 398 -9.56 2.63 11.36
CA LYS A 398 -10.32 2.35 10.14
C LYS A 398 -11.75 2.85 10.27
N TYR A 399 -12.40 3.13 9.15
CA TYR A 399 -13.73 3.74 9.09
C TYR A 399 -14.70 2.97 8.18
N ASP A 400 -16.00 3.19 8.33
CA ASP A 400 -17.04 2.58 7.50
C ASP A 400 -17.23 3.37 6.18
N ALA A 401 -17.25 2.68 5.04
CA ALA A 401 -17.42 3.27 3.71
C ALA A 401 -18.82 3.87 3.46
N LYS A 402 -19.84 3.41 4.19
CA LYS A 402 -21.24 3.82 4.02
C LYS A 402 -21.67 4.88 5.02
N ILE A 403 -21.21 4.77 6.26
CA ILE A 403 -21.66 5.63 7.37
C ILE A 403 -20.53 6.59 7.76
N ILE A 404 -20.65 7.85 7.33
CA ILE A 404 -19.67 8.89 7.63
C ILE A 404 -19.54 9.08 9.15
N GLY A 405 -18.30 9.09 9.63
CA GLY A 405 -17.95 9.26 11.04
C GLY A 405 -18.04 7.98 11.86
N LYS A 406 -18.42 6.84 11.27
CA LYS A 406 -18.49 5.57 11.98
C LYS A 406 -17.15 4.85 11.94
N GLN A 407 -16.70 4.40 13.10
CA GLN A 407 -15.59 3.44 13.20
C GLN A 407 -15.99 2.12 12.52
N ALA A 408 -15.13 1.60 11.64
CA ALA A 408 -15.36 0.28 11.07
C ALA A 408 -15.17 -0.82 12.12
N GLU A 409 -15.94 -1.89 11.99
CA GLU A 409 -15.95 -3.05 12.89
C GLU A 409 -15.34 -4.27 12.19
N GLY A 410 -15.48 -5.47 12.75
CA GLY A 410 -14.98 -6.70 12.10
C GLY A 410 -13.48 -6.95 12.30
N GLY A 411 -13.07 -8.18 11.98
CA GLY A 411 -11.75 -8.72 12.32
C GLY A 411 -11.71 -9.43 13.68
N GLU A 412 -10.50 -9.65 14.19
CA GLU A 412 -10.26 -10.49 15.38
C GLU A 412 -10.18 -9.71 16.70
N TYR A 413 -10.20 -8.38 16.65
CA TYR A 413 -10.09 -7.50 17.81
C TYR A 413 -10.99 -6.27 17.70
N ALA A 414 -11.22 -5.61 18.84
CA ALA A 414 -12.00 -4.38 18.89
C ALA A 414 -11.23 -3.20 18.28
N GLY A 415 -11.91 -2.33 17.53
CA GLY A 415 -11.25 -1.26 16.77
C GLY A 415 -10.36 -0.35 17.64
N GLN A 416 -9.20 0.02 17.10
CA GLN A 416 -8.24 0.87 17.79
C GLN A 416 -8.46 2.36 17.50
N TYR A 417 -7.94 3.22 18.39
CA TYR A 417 -7.97 4.67 18.27
C TYR A 417 -6.56 5.26 18.48
N GLY A 418 -6.33 6.44 17.93
CA GLY A 418 -5.02 7.08 17.87
C GLY A 418 -4.86 7.89 16.59
N PHE A 419 -4.91 7.31 15.39
CA PHE A 419 -4.13 6.14 14.96
C PHE A 419 -3.09 6.63 13.95
N GLY A 420 -1.84 6.16 14.02
CA GLY A 420 -0.69 6.77 13.33
C GLY A 420 -0.87 7.00 11.83
N TRP A 421 -1.30 5.99 11.05
CA TRP A 421 -1.51 6.16 9.61
C TRP A 421 -2.69 7.08 9.30
N THR A 422 -3.74 7.10 10.13
CA THR A 422 -4.95 7.89 9.86
C THR A 422 -4.57 9.35 9.97
N ASN A 423 -3.88 9.69 11.06
CA ASN A 423 -3.41 11.04 11.30
C ASN A 423 -2.44 11.50 10.20
N GLY A 424 -1.49 10.62 9.83
CA GLY A 424 -0.51 10.93 8.78
C GLY A 424 -1.16 11.19 7.42
N VAL A 425 -2.12 10.36 7.02
CA VAL A 425 -2.82 10.53 5.74
C VAL A 425 -3.74 11.75 5.76
N ILE A 426 -4.47 12.00 6.86
CA ILE A 426 -5.33 13.18 6.97
C ILE A 426 -4.51 14.48 6.87
N LEU A 427 -3.37 14.57 7.57
CA LEU A 427 -2.48 15.73 7.47
C LEU A 427 -1.98 15.92 6.03
N TRP A 428 -1.60 14.83 5.37
CA TRP A 428 -1.16 14.87 3.98
C TRP A 428 -2.26 15.32 3.01
N LEU A 429 -3.50 14.86 3.19
CA LEU A 429 -4.62 15.28 2.36
C LEU A 429 -4.99 16.75 2.57
N LEU A 430 -4.92 17.24 3.81
CA LEU A 430 -5.17 18.65 4.12
C LEU A 430 -4.09 19.56 3.51
N ASP A 431 -2.83 19.14 3.50
CA ASP A 431 -1.74 19.86 2.82
C ASP A 431 -1.95 19.89 1.29
N LEU A 432 -2.38 18.77 0.71
CA LEU A 432 -2.53 18.63 -0.73
C LEU A 432 -3.80 19.30 -1.29
N PHE A 433 -4.94 19.14 -0.62
CA PHE A 433 -6.26 19.55 -1.12
C PHE A 433 -6.92 20.65 -0.31
N GLY A 434 -6.30 21.17 0.76
CA GLY A 434 -6.91 22.12 1.70
C GLY A 434 -7.65 23.31 1.09
N LYS A 435 -7.21 23.80 -0.09
CA LYS A 435 -7.85 24.92 -0.80
C LYS A 435 -9.13 24.55 -1.56
N ASP A 436 -9.26 23.28 -1.94
CA ASP A 436 -10.36 22.76 -2.76
C ASP A 436 -11.37 21.97 -1.89
N LEU A 437 -11.02 21.64 -0.64
CA LEU A 437 -11.89 20.93 0.30
C LEU A 437 -13.00 21.84 0.83
N VAL A 438 -14.16 21.23 1.08
CA VAL A 438 -15.29 21.86 1.76
C VAL A 438 -15.41 21.37 3.19
N ASN A 439 -15.96 22.21 4.07
CA ASN A 439 -16.18 21.85 5.47
C ASN A 439 -17.12 20.64 5.58
N PRO A 440 -16.74 19.57 6.30
CA PRO A 440 -17.60 18.41 6.50
C PRO A 440 -18.91 18.78 7.20
N THR A 441 -20.03 18.25 6.71
CA THR A 441 -21.33 18.33 7.39
C THR A 441 -21.58 17.02 8.14
N CYS A 442 -21.44 17.05 9.46
CA CYS A 442 -21.56 15.85 10.30
C CYS A 442 -22.99 15.68 10.83
N THR A 443 -23.83 14.99 10.05
CA THR A 443 -25.15 14.57 10.51
C THR A 443 -25.09 13.18 11.14
N LYS A 444 -25.54 13.02 12.39
CA LYS A 444 -25.71 11.68 12.97
C LYS A 444 -26.80 10.96 12.19
N HIS A 445 -26.46 9.83 11.58
CA HIS A 445 -27.48 8.92 11.06
C HIS A 445 -28.24 8.29 12.25
N PRO A 446 -29.57 8.17 12.15
CA PRO A 446 -30.43 7.69 13.23
C PRO A 446 -30.13 6.23 13.65
#